data_AF-A0A953Z5B1-F1
#
_entry.id   AF-A0A953Z5B1-F1
#
_cell.length_a   1.000
_cell.length_b   1.000
_cell.length_c   1.000
_cell.angle_alpha   90.00
_cell.angle_beta   90.00
_cell.angle_gamma   90.00
#
_symmetry.space_group_name_H-M   'P 1'
#
loop_
_entity.id
_entity.type
_entity.pdbx_description
1 polymer ?
#
loop_
_entity_poly.entity_id
_entity_poly.type
_entity_poly.pdbx_seq_one_letter_code
_entity_poly.pdbx_strand_id
1 'polypeptide(L)'
;MTLHMYADRKQWPLQSVSVRLRHSHVHAKDCGDCEADDGMIDEIIREITVEGPLDDAQRARLHEIADKCPVHRTLMNEKKIRTRFVRES
;
A
#
# COMPACT_ATOMS: atom_id res chain seq x y z
N MET A 1 -9.89 -0.85 -4.55
CA MET A 1 -10.32 -0.89 -5.97
C MET A 1 -9.95 -2.20 -6.66
N THR A 2 -8.67 -2.51 -6.89
CA THR A 2 -8.27 -3.72 -7.67
C THR A 2 -8.72 -5.04 -7.05
N LEU A 3 -8.69 -5.16 -5.72
CA LEU A 3 -9.12 -6.37 -5.01
C LEU A 3 -10.63 -6.65 -5.15
N HIS A 4 -11.45 -5.61 -4.99
CA HIS A 4 -12.91 -5.73 -5.12
C HIS A 4 -13.26 -6.13 -6.56
N MET A 5 -12.72 -5.41 -7.55
CA MET A 5 -12.91 -5.75 -8.97
C MET A 5 -12.48 -7.18 -9.33
N TYR A 6 -11.35 -7.65 -8.77
CA TYR A 6 -10.88 -9.01 -9.01
C TYR A 6 -11.80 -10.06 -8.38
N ALA A 7 -12.23 -9.83 -7.14
CA ALA A 7 -13.18 -10.70 -6.44
C ALA A 7 -14.54 -10.75 -7.16
N ASP A 8 -15.07 -9.61 -7.60
CA ASP A 8 -16.32 -9.51 -8.34
C ASP A 8 -16.26 -10.32 -9.65
N ARG A 9 -15.17 -10.17 -10.42
CA ARG A 9 -14.96 -10.93 -11.67
C ARG A 9 -14.87 -12.44 -11.42
N LYS A 10 -14.38 -12.85 -10.26
CA LYS A 10 -14.26 -14.25 -9.86
C LYS A 10 -15.50 -14.75 -9.09
N GLN A 11 -16.48 -13.89 -8.87
CA GLN A 11 -17.67 -14.14 -8.06
C GLN A 11 -17.34 -14.64 -6.65
N TRP A 12 -16.29 -14.10 -6.05
CA TRP A 12 -15.88 -14.43 -4.69
C TRP A 12 -16.68 -13.64 -3.67
N PRO A 13 -17.00 -14.22 -2.50
CA PRO A 13 -17.85 -13.58 -1.49
C PRO A 13 -17.04 -12.57 -0.65
N LEU A 14 -16.28 -11.68 -1.28
CA LEU A 14 -15.57 -10.61 -0.62
C LEU A 14 -16.57 -9.51 -0.24
N GLN A 15 -16.72 -9.24 1.04
CA GLN A 15 -17.70 -8.29 1.57
C GLN A 15 -17.09 -6.90 1.75
N SER A 16 -15.88 -6.84 2.29
CA SER A 16 -15.22 -5.58 2.60
C SER A 16 -13.71 -5.68 2.44
N VAL A 17 -13.10 -4.56 2.04
CA VAL A 17 -11.66 -4.37 2.01
C VAL A 17 -11.34 -3.04 2.68
N SER A 18 -10.53 -3.08 3.73
CA SER A 18 -10.00 -1.88 4.39
C SER A 18 -8.50 -1.80 4.19
N VAL A 19 -8.00 -0.59 3.94
CA VAL A 19 -6.57 -0.33 3.80
C VAL A 19 -6.19 0.80 4.75
N ARG A 20 -5.21 0.55 5.61
CA ARG A 20 -4.58 1.58 6.44
C ARG A 20 -3.16 1.81 5.96
N LEU A 21 -2.80 3.07 5.82
CA LEU A 21 -1.44 3.50 5.50
C LEU A 21 -0.90 4.26 6.69
N ARG A 22 0.34 3.95 7.08
CA ARG A 22 1.13 4.75 8.02
C ARG A 22 2.37 5.20 7.30
N HIS A 23 2.71 6.48 7.46
CA HIS A 23 3.94 7.05 6.94
C HIS A 23 4.79 7.51 8.12
N SER A 24 6.05 7.09 8.13
CA SER A 24 7.05 7.37 9.14
C SER A 24 8.34 7.80 8.46
N HIS A 25 9.16 8.55 9.19
CA HIS A 25 10.54 8.81 8.81
C HIS A 25 11.41 7.99 9.76
N VAL A 26 12.13 7.01 9.24
CA VAL A 26 12.94 6.10 10.06
C VAL A 26 14.40 6.20 9.65
N HIS A 27 15.32 5.87 10.56
CA HIS A 27 16.74 5.84 10.20
C HIS A 27 16.99 4.62 9.31
N ALA A 28 17.82 4.78 8.28
CA ALA A 28 18.10 3.69 7.33
C ALA A 28 18.68 2.44 8.02
N LYS A 29 19.40 2.61 9.14
CA LYS A 29 19.94 1.54 9.99
C LYS A 29 18.88 0.74 10.75
N ASP A 30 17.72 1.34 10.98
CA ASP A 30 16.58 0.69 11.65
C ASP A 30 15.62 0.04 10.64
N CYS A 31 15.86 0.22 9.34
CA CYS A 31 15.11 -0.45 8.28
C CYS A 31 15.84 -1.74 7.85
N GLY A 32 15.27 -2.89 8.22
CA GLY A 32 15.87 -4.20 7.95
C GLY A 32 16.02 -4.58 6.46
N ASP A 33 15.30 -3.91 5.55
CA ASP A 33 15.23 -4.23 4.11
C ASP A 33 15.67 -3.06 3.20
N CYS A 34 16.33 -2.05 3.75
CA CYS A 34 16.71 -0.85 2.98
C CYS A 34 18.16 -0.90 2.48
N GLU A 35 18.41 -0.55 1.22
CA GLU A 35 19.76 -0.51 0.60
C GLU A 35 20.61 0.71 1.04
N ALA A 36 20.03 1.68 1.73
CA ALA A 36 20.75 2.88 2.17
C ALA A 36 21.48 2.64 3.50
N ASP A 37 22.80 2.81 3.51
CA ASP A 37 23.64 2.58 4.71
C ASP A 37 23.59 3.72 5.75
N ASP A 38 23.06 4.90 5.37
CA ASP A 38 22.97 6.06 6.24
C ASP A 38 21.86 7.05 5.82
N GLY A 39 21.42 7.87 6.77
CA GLY A 39 20.36 8.87 6.57
C GLY A 39 18.96 8.42 7.01
N MET A 40 17.98 9.30 6.80
CA MET A 40 16.58 9.03 7.12
C MET A 40 15.80 8.69 5.85
N ILE A 41 14.92 7.70 5.96
CA ILE A 41 14.10 7.20 4.86
C ILE A 41 12.62 7.39 5.17
N ASP A 42 11.82 7.58 4.12
CA ASP A 42 10.37 7.52 4.21
C ASP A 42 9.90 6.06 4.19
N GLU A 43 9.36 5.61 5.31
CA GLU A 43 8.73 4.30 5.42
C GLU A 43 7.21 4.45 5.29
N ILE A 44 6.60 3.63 4.41
CA ILE A 44 5.15 3.56 4.31
C ILE A 44 4.70 2.14 4.59
N ILE A 45 4.04 1.94 5.73
CA ILE A 45 3.47 0.65 6.13
C ILE A 45 2.03 0.59 5.63
N ARG A 46 1.68 -0.51 4.96
CA ARG A 46 0.34 -0.77 4.44
C ARG A 46 -0.27 -1.99 5.11
N GLU A 47 -1.36 -1.79 5.84
CA GLU A 47 -2.15 -2.85 6.45
C GLU A 47 -3.43 -3.05 5.63
N ILE A 48 -3.66 -4.26 5.13
CA ILE A 48 -4.87 -4.59 4.35
C ILE A 48 -5.70 -5.62 5.13
N THR A 49 -6.98 -5.32 5.31
CA THR A 49 -7.95 -6.23 5.92
C THR A 49 -8.98 -6.63 4.87
N VAL A 50 -9.25 -7.94 4.75
CA VAL A 50 -10.26 -8.50 3.85
C VAL A 50 -11.29 -9.30 4.65
N GLU A 51 -12.57 -9.01 4.43
CA GLU A 51 -13.70 -9.61 5.15
C GLU A 51 -14.64 -10.32 4.18
N GLY A 52 -15.20 -11.44 4.62
CA GLY A 52 -16.08 -12.31 3.84
C GLY A 52 -15.75 -13.79 4.04
N PRO A 53 -16.66 -14.71 3.67
CA PRO A 53 -16.47 -16.16 3.76
C PRO A 53 -15.54 -16.66 2.64
N LEU A 54 -14.29 -16.19 2.67
CA LEU A 54 -13.25 -16.54 1.73
C LEU A 54 -12.43 -17.73 2.24
N ASP A 55 -12.19 -18.69 1.35
CA ASP A 55 -11.26 -19.80 1.63
C ASP A 55 -9.79 -19.33 1.58
N ASP A 56 -8.88 -20.20 2.03
CA ASP A 56 -7.45 -19.87 2.13
C ASP A 56 -6.81 -19.59 0.77
N ALA A 57 -7.24 -20.29 -0.29
CA ALA A 57 -6.72 -20.08 -1.63
C ALA A 57 -7.16 -18.72 -2.19
N GLN A 58 -8.39 -18.30 -1.92
CA GLN A 58 -8.92 -16.98 -2.25
C GLN A 58 -8.18 -15.88 -1.51
N ARG A 59 -7.93 -16.06 -0.21
CA ARG A 59 -7.15 -15.12 0.62
C ARG A 59 -5.72 -14.97 0.11
N ALA A 60 -5.04 -16.08 -0.14
CA ALA A 60 -3.68 -16.08 -0.70
C ALA A 60 -3.63 -15.33 -2.04
N ARG A 61 -4.61 -15.58 -2.92
CA ARG A 61 -4.65 -14.91 -4.21
C ARG A 61 -4.95 -13.42 -4.11
N LEU A 62 -5.83 -13.01 -3.20
CA LEU A 62 -6.08 -11.58 -2.95
C LEU A 62 -4.81 -10.89 -2.44
N HIS A 63 -4.01 -11.56 -1.60
CA HIS A 63 -2.72 -11.03 -1.16
C HIS A 63 -1.78 -10.76 -2.35
N GLU A 64 -1.60 -11.73 -3.25
CA GLU A 64 -0.76 -11.56 -4.44
C GLU A 64 -1.22 -10.41 -5.36
N ILE A 65 -2.53 -10.18 -5.45
CA ILE A 65 -3.08 -9.06 -6.23
C ILE A 65 -2.86 -7.73 -5.51
N ALA A 66 -2.91 -7.70 -4.18
CA ALA A 66 -2.68 -6.51 -3.38
C ALA A 66 -1.25 -5.95 -3.59
N ASP A 67 -0.27 -6.82 -3.80
CA ASP A 67 1.13 -6.44 -4.05
C ASP A 67 1.36 -5.85 -5.44
N LYS A 68 0.44 -6.08 -6.37
CA LYS A 68 0.48 -5.49 -7.72
C LYS A 68 -0.18 -4.11 -7.80
N CYS A 69 -0.49 -3.49 -6.66
CA CYS A 69 -1.22 -2.23 -6.62
C CYS A 69 -0.41 -1.09 -7.26
N PRO A 70 -0.95 -0.38 -8.27
CA PRO A 70 -0.21 0.63 -9.04
C PRO A 70 0.31 1.81 -8.20
N VAL A 71 -0.31 2.09 -7.06
CA VAL A 71 0.15 3.16 -6.14
C VAL A 71 1.50 2.84 -5.50
N HIS A 72 1.87 1.56 -5.38
CA HIS A 72 3.19 1.17 -4.87
C HIS A 72 4.30 1.78 -5.74
N ARG A 73 4.12 1.77 -7.07
CA ARG A 73 5.06 2.39 -8.01
C ARG A 73 5.12 3.91 -7.84
N THR A 74 3.99 4.57 -7.60
CA THR A 74 3.93 6.01 -7.33
C THR A 74 4.63 6.38 -6.01
N LEU A 75 4.54 5.52 -4.99
CA LEU A 75 5.12 5.77 -3.67
C LEU A 75 6.63 5.44 -3.60
N MET A 76 7.12 4.55 -4.46
CA MET A 76 8.54 4.16 -4.55
C MET A 76 9.39 5.00 -5.50
N ASN A 77 8.77 5.72 -6.45
CA ASN A 77 9.50 6.59 -7.37
C ASN A 77 9.97 7.89 -6.67
N GLU A 78 11.00 8.52 -7.24
CA GLU A 78 11.55 9.79 -6.75
C GLU A 78 10.45 10.85 -6.57
N LYS A 79 10.20 11.26 -5.32
CA LYS A 79 9.14 12.22 -4.98
C LYS A 79 9.65 13.64 -5.17
N LYS A 80 9.15 14.35 -6.18
CA LYS A 80 9.39 15.79 -6.33
C LYS A 80 8.36 16.61 -5.58
N ILE A 81 8.67 17.03 -4.36
CA ILE A 81 7.81 17.91 -3.56
C ILE A 81 7.99 19.36 -4.03
N ARG A 82 6.89 20.03 -4.39
CA ARG A 82 6.87 21.46 -4.72
C ARG A 82 5.97 22.19 -3.73
N THR A 83 6.54 23.12 -2.98
CA THR A 83 5.80 23.96 -2.05
C THR A 83 5.48 25.31 -2.69
N ARG A 84 4.22 25.75 -2.59
CA ARG A 84 3.78 27.09 -2.98
C ARG A 84 2.82 27.63 -1.94
N PHE A 85 2.99 28.90 -1.57
CA PHE A 85 1.99 29.65 -0.82
C PHE A 85 0.88 30.13 -1.77
N VAL A 86 -0.37 29.86 -1.41
CA VAL A 86 -1.57 30.40 -2.06
C VAL A 86 -2.19 31.43 -1.14
N ARG A 87 -2.50 32.62 -1.67
CA ARG A 87 -3.34 33.61 -1.01
C ARG A 87 -4.77 33.36 -1.44
N GLU A 88 -5.68 33.17 -0.49
CA GLU A 88 -7.12 33.20 -0.78
C GLU A 88 -7.51 34.65 -1.15
N SER A 89 -8.35 34.79 -2.18
CA SER A 89 -8.94 36.06 -2.64
C SER A 89 -10.45 35.97 -2.53
#